data_AF-A0A355BHN9-F1
#
_entry.id   AF-A0A355BHN9-F1
#
_cell.length_a   1.000
_cell.length_b   1.000
_cell.length_c   1.000
_cell.angle_alpha   90.00
_cell.angle_beta   90.00
_cell.angle_gamma   90.00
#
_symmetry.space_group_name_H-M   'P 1'
#
loop_
_entity.id
_entity.type
_entity.pdbx_description
1 polymer ?
#
loop_
_entity_poly.entity_id
_entity_poly.type
_entity_poly.pdbx_seq_one_letter_code
_entity_poly.pdbx_strand_id
1 'polypeptide(L)'
;MKELIGFELKKTIRRPVVIGVFIAMLVIDLLLIFLGTFPSEPTRSISYSREEVIQLRQEQSAFAGAIDDIWTQRIRDMKNGILNNPANQVNEAERKRITEELLAQGLSRAAINSPDNIVRFIREDVLHSRELQRLEDPEVASNFYKYVDQVGKETAKYYRETYAGPKGEALASKAEEMYGYLSNEYEAYYDYDWGWSRLHAMQTVLPFTIGLLLIVALAPMFSYEYSKTTDSLLLSAKYGKSKLVKAKMIVGFSLAILSWLLIQFINIAIVFCFFGIAGSKSFVQNWVMNKSPYAFTYLTSYLAVTAISFVGLLFLTSMLLLISSRSKTP
;
A
#
# COMPACT_ATOMS: atom_id res chain seq x y z
N MET A 1 -10.96 27.89 30.32
CA MET A 1 -10.70 27.25 29.01
C MET A 1 -10.41 25.76 29.19
N LYS A 2 -9.41 25.40 29.99
CA LYS A 2 -9.07 24.02 30.35
C LYS A 2 -10.27 23.16 30.78
N GLU A 3 -11.11 23.68 31.68
CA GLU A 3 -12.32 22.98 32.16
C GLU A 3 -13.34 22.71 31.06
N LEU A 4 -13.60 23.70 30.18
CA LEU A 4 -14.50 23.53 29.04
C LEU A 4 -13.98 22.47 28.06
N ILE A 5 -12.68 22.48 27.77
CA ILE A 5 -12.05 21.47 26.91
C ILE A 5 -12.19 20.09 27.54
N GLY A 6 -11.89 19.96 28.84
CA GLY A 6 -12.02 18.69 29.56
C GLY A 6 -13.46 18.17 29.61
N PHE A 7 -14.45 19.07 29.76
CA PHE A 7 -15.86 18.72 29.74
C PHE A 7 -16.30 18.23 28.35
N GLU A 8 -16.04 18.99 27.29
CA GLU A 8 -16.43 18.62 25.92
C GLU A 8 -15.72 17.36 25.43
N LEU A 9 -14.46 17.14 25.83
CA LEU A 9 -13.73 15.90 25.55
C LEU A 9 -14.40 14.69 26.22
N LYS A 10 -14.67 14.76 27.53
CA LYS A 10 -15.35 13.69 28.26
C LYS A 10 -16.74 13.42 27.70
N LYS A 11 -17.49 14.48 27.37
CA LYS A 11 -18.84 14.40 26.79
C LYS A 11 -18.85 13.70 25.44
N THR A 12 -17.88 13.97 24.58
CA THR A 12 -17.76 13.32 23.27
C THR A 12 -17.33 11.87 23.41
N ILE A 13 -16.26 11.59 24.16
CA ILE A 13 -15.68 10.23 24.28
C ILE A 13 -16.58 9.28 25.06
N ARG A 14 -17.30 9.74 26.10
CA ARG A 14 -18.16 8.86 26.92
C ARG A 14 -19.46 8.43 26.24
N ARG A 15 -19.71 8.84 24.99
CA ARG A 15 -20.85 8.34 24.22
C ARG A 15 -20.61 6.86 23.92
N PRO A 16 -21.50 5.93 24.33
CA PRO A 16 -21.28 4.49 24.17
C PRO A 16 -21.08 4.10 22.71
N VAL A 17 -21.76 4.77 21.79
CA VAL A 17 -21.61 4.57 20.34
C VAL A 17 -20.19 4.92 19.87
N VAL A 18 -19.58 6.00 20.37
CA VAL A 18 -18.21 6.40 19.99
C VAL A 18 -17.20 5.36 20.46
N ILE A 19 -17.33 4.88 21.71
CA ILE A 19 -16.47 3.83 22.27
C ILE A 19 -16.64 2.52 21.48
N GLY A 20 -17.89 2.11 21.23
CA GLY A 20 -18.19 0.89 20.49
C GLY A 20 -17.63 0.92 19.07
N VAL A 21 -17.79 2.03 18.35
CA VAL A 21 -17.22 2.21 17.01
C VAL A 21 -15.70 2.24 17.07
N PHE A 22 -15.09 2.91 18.05
CA PHE A 22 -13.63 2.92 18.20
C PHE A 22 -13.06 1.51 18.40
N ILE A 23 -13.65 0.72 19.31
CA ILE A 23 -13.22 -0.66 19.57
C ILE A 23 -13.45 -1.52 18.32
N ALA A 24 -14.60 -1.41 17.67
CA ALA A 24 -14.89 -2.16 16.44
C ALA A 24 -13.89 -1.83 15.33
N MET A 25 -13.58 -0.54 15.11
CA MET A 25 -12.61 -0.10 14.12
C MET A 25 -11.19 -0.60 14.45
N LEU A 26 -10.78 -0.57 15.73
CA LEU A 26 -9.49 -1.14 16.15
C LEU A 26 -9.42 -2.65 15.89
N VAL A 27 -10.49 -3.40 16.19
CA VAL A 27 -10.53 -4.84 15.91
C VAL A 27 -10.47 -5.10 14.42
N ILE A 28 -11.21 -4.34 13.61
CA ILE A 28 -11.17 -4.47 12.14
C ILE A 28 -9.78 -4.14 11.61
N ASP A 29 -9.16 -3.06 12.07
CA ASP A 29 -7.79 -2.65 11.70
C ASP A 29 -6.79 -3.77 11.99
N LEU A 30 -6.84 -4.35 13.20
CA LEU A 30 -6.02 -5.50 13.60
C LEU A 30 -6.28 -6.73 12.72
N LEU A 31 -7.53 -7.05 12.45
CA LEU A 31 -7.89 -8.17 11.57
C LEU A 31 -7.36 -7.95 10.16
N LEU A 32 -7.40 -6.72 9.64
CA LEU A 32 -6.94 -6.42 8.29
C LEU A 32 -5.43 -6.51 8.14
N ILE A 33 -4.65 -6.24 9.20
CA ILE A 33 -3.20 -6.49 9.21
C ILE A 33 -2.91 -7.97 8.89
N PHE A 34 -3.67 -8.91 9.46
CA PHE A 34 -3.41 -10.35 9.36
C PHE A 34 -4.29 -11.11 8.37
N LEU A 35 -5.43 -10.58 7.94
CA LEU A 35 -6.37 -11.27 7.04
C LEU A 35 -6.49 -10.57 5.70
N GLY A 36 -6.02 -9.33 5.60
CA GLY A 36 -6.05 -8.60 4.35
C GLY A 36 -5.11 -9.25 3.34
N THR A 37 -5.67 -9.65 2.19
CA THR A 37 -4.89 -9.87 0.97
C THR A 37 -4.85 -8.54 0.24
N PHE A 38 -3.70 -7.89 0.22
CA PHE A 38 -3.59 -6.58 -0.43
C PHE A 38 -3.06 -6.73 -1.87
N PRO A 39 -3.60 -5.96 -2.84
CA PRO A 39 -3.14 -6.02 -4.23
C PRO A 39 -1.65 -5.69 -4.41
N SER A 40 -1.02 -5.06 -3.42
CA SER A 40 0.41 -4.73 -3.38
C SER A 40 1.29 -5.87 -2.87
N GLU A 41 0.71 -7.01 -2.46
CA GLU A 41 1.49 -8.15 -1.96
C GLU A 41 1.83 -9.12 -3.10
N PRO A 42 3.12 -9.45 -3.29
CA PRO A 42 3.54 -10.26 -4.43
C PRO A 42 3.00 -11.69 -4.43
N THR A 43 2.57 -12.25 -3.29
CA THR A 43 2.15 -13.67 -3.23
C THR A 43 0.74 -13.85 -2.70
N ARG A 44 -0.11 -14.46 -3.53
CA ARG A 44 -1.41 -15.01 -3.12
C ARG A 44 -1.18 -16.18 -2.16
N SER A 45 -1.87 -16.17 -1.02
CA SER A 45 -2.22 -17.36 -0.21
C SER A 45 -1.17 -18.02 0.68
N ILE A 46 -0.29 -17.28 1.36
CA ILE A 46 0.40 -17.85 2.53
C ILE A 46 -0.52 -17.72 3.75
N SER A 47 -0.84 -18.85 4.39
CA SER A 47 -1.51 -18.86 5.69
C SER A 47 -0.53 -18.28 6.71
N TYR A 48 -0.88 -17.21 7.43
CA TYR A 48 0.09 -16.48 8.25
C TYR A 48 0.69 -17.35 9.36
N SER A 49 1.96 -17.74 9.21
CA SER A 49 2.79 -18.25 10.30
C SER A 49 4.01 -17.35 10.53
N ARG A 50 4.37 -17.12 11.79
CA ARG A 50 5.54 -16.31 12.16
C ARG A 50 6.84 -16.91 11.60
N GLU A 51 6.91 -18.23 11.54
CA GLU A 51 8.07 -18.98 11.05
C GLU A 51 8.28 -18.74 9.55
N GLU A 52 7.22 -18.84 8.75
CA GLU A 52 7.29 -18.55 7.31
C GLU A 52 7.69 -17.10 7.05
N VAL A 53 7.16 -16.13 7.81
CA VAL A 53 7.54 -14.71 7.66
C VAL A 53 9.03 -14.49 7.96
N ILE A 54 9.56 -15.15 9.00
CA ILE A 54 10.99 -15.08 9.33
C ILE A 54 11.84 -15.72 8.24
N GLN A 55 11.41 -16.89 7.74
CA GLN A 55 12.10 -17.59 6.66
C GLN A 55 12.12 -16.76 5.37
N LEU A 56 10.97 -16.23 4.97
CA LEU A 56 10.85 -15.34 3.80
C LEU A 56 11.74 -14.11 3.92
N ARG A 57 11.78 -13.49 5.11
CA ARG A 57 12.67 -12.37 5.37
C ARG A 57 14.13 -12.75 5.14
N GLN A 58 14.57 -13.88 5.67
CA GLN A 58 15.95 -14.35 5.49
C GLN A 58 16.25 -14.65 4.02
N GLU A 59 15.33 -15.34 3.32
CA GLU A 59 15.49 -15.71 1.93
C GLU A 59 15.55 -14.48 1.01
N GLN A 60 14.66 -13.51 1.18
CA GLN A 60 14.63 -12.30 0.34
C GLN A 60 15.76 -11.33 0.67
N SER A 61 16.06 -11.10 1.97
CA SER A 61 17.18 -10.24 2.35
C SER A 61 18.54 -10.81 1.96
N ALA A 62 18.66 -12.11 1.65
CA ALA A 62 19.89 -12.68 1.06
C ALA A 62 20.19 -12.15 -0.35
N PHE A 63 19.18 -11.58 -1.02
CA PHE A 63 19.31 -10.90 -2.31
C PHE A 63 19.36 -9.37 -2.16
N ALA A 64 19.43 -8.83 -0.94
CA ALA A 64 19.44 -7.39 -0.75
C ALA A 64 20.63 -6.73 -1.47
N GLY A 65 20.37 -5.68 -2.23
CA GLY A 65 21.40 -5.03 -3.04
C GLY A 65 20.86 -4.00 -4.03
N ALA A 66 21.78 -3.21 -4.59
CA ALA A 66 21.49 -2.38 -5.74
C ALA A 66 21.18 -3.28 -6.94
N ILE A 67 20.16 -2.92 -7.70
CA ILE A 67 19.78 -3.62 -8.92
C ILE A 67 20.71 -3.12 -10.01
N ASP A 68 21.81 -3.84 -10.21
CA ASP A 68 22.76 -3.60 -11.31
C ASP A 68 22.81 -4.82 -12.24
N ASP A 69 23.64 -4.74 -13.29
CA ASP A 69 23.81 -5.82 -14.26
C ASP A 69 24.35 -7.10 -13.61
N ILE A 70 25.23 -6.99 -12.61
CA ILE A 70 25.83 -8.13 -11.92
C ILE A 70 24.77 -8.84 -11.08
N TRP A 71 23.99 -8.07 -10.33
CA TRP A 71 22.89 -8.57 -9.50
C TRP A 71 21.83 -9.25 -10.37
N THR A 72 21.40 -8.58 -11.45
CA THR A 72 20.40 -9.10 -12.40
C THR A 72 20.88 -10.39 -13.05
N GLN A 73 22.15 -10.45 -13.47
CA GLN A 73 22.73 -11.63 -14.08
C GLN A 73 22.84 -12.78 -13.06
N ARG A 74 23.21 -12.51 -11.80
CA ARG A 74 23.25 -13.52 -10.74
C ARG A 74 21.89 -14.19 -10.53
N ILE A 75 20.79 -13.41 -10.44
CA ILE A 75 19.44 -13.97 -10.28
C ILE A 75 19.07 -14.85 -11.47
N ARG A 76 19.36 -14.36 -12.69
CA ARG A 76 19.11 -15.09 -13.93
C ARG A 76 19.89 -16.40 -13.99
N ASP A 77 21.15 -16.39 -13.61
CA ASP A 77 22.02 -17.58 -13.62
C ASP A 77 21.56 -18.60 -12.58
N MET A 78 21.16 -18.15 -11.39
CA MET A 78 20.57 -19.04 -10.36
C MET A 78 19.30 -19.71 -10.86
N LYS A 79 18.38 -18.95 -11.45
CA LYS A 79 17.13 -19.48 -12.01
C LYS A 79 17.42 -20.45 -13.17
N ASN A 80 18.27 -20.05 -14.11
CA ASN A 80 18.65 -20.90 -15.24
C ASN A 80 19.39 -22.16 -14.81
N GLY A 81 20.19 -22.11 -13.75
CA GLY A 81 20.85 -23.29 -13.18
C GLY A 81 19.85 -24.33 -12.67
N ILE A 82 18.74 -23.88 -12.06
CA ILE A 82 17.65 -24.77 -11.64
C ILE A 82 16.88 -25.29 -12.85
N LEU A 83 16.49 -24.40 -13.77
CA LEU A 83 15.65 -24.74 -14.91
C LEU A 83 16.37 -25.65 -15.92
N ASN A 84 17.65 -25.43 -16.18
CA ASN A 84 18.42 -26.21 -17.16
C ASN A 84 19.03 -27.48 -16.56
N ASN A 85 18.88 -27.74 -15.26
CA ASN A 85 19.38 -28.96 -14.65
C ASN A 85 18.59 -30.18 -15.19
N PRO A 86 19.25 -31.15 -15.87
CA PRO A 86 18.56 -32.35 -16.36
C PRO A 86 17.86 -33.13 -15.23
N ALA A 87 18.39 -33.07 -14.01
CA ALA A 87 17.80 -33.69 -12.84
C ALA A 87 16.56 -32.96 -12.31
N ASN A 88 16.14 -31.84 -12.89
CA ASN A 88 14.90 -31.12 -12.54
C ASN A 88 13.85 -31.20 -13.65
N GLN A 89 14.21 -31.75 -14.81
CA GLN A 89 13.35 -31.87 -15.97
C GLN A 89 12.38 -33.04 -15.82
N VAL A 90 11.21 -32.93 -16.45
CA VAL A 90 10.27 -34.05 -16.60
C VAL A 90 10.89 -35.17 -17.43
N ASN A 91 10.38 -36.39 -17.27
CA ASN A 91 10.85 -37.54 -18.04
C ASN A 91 10.53 -37.39 -19.55
N GLU A 92 11.14 -38.23 -20.38
CA GLU A 92 11.03 -38.13 -21.84
C GLU A 92 9.60 -38.32 -22.37
N ALA A 93 8.82 -39.22 -21.77
CA ALA A 93 7.43 -39.47 -22.15
C ALA A 93 6.54 -38.24 -21.88
N GLU A 94 6.73 -37.62 -20.72
CA GLU A 94 6.03 -36.41 -20.30
C GLU A 94 6.43 -35.20 -21.14
N ARG A 95 7.74 -35.04 -21.39
CA ARG A 95 8.26 -34.00 -22.28
C ARG A 95 7.65 -34.09 -23.68
N LYS A 96 7.50 -35.32 -24.23
CA LYS A 96 6.86 -35.53 -25.52
C LYS A 96 5.38 -35.14 -25.49
N ARG A 97 4.64 -35.56 -24.45
CA ARG A 97 3.23 -35.19 -24.24
C ARG A 97 3.03 -33.68 -24.21
N ILE A 98 3.81 -32.97 -23.38
CA ILE A 98 3.74 -31.51 -23.25
C ILE A 98 4.10 -30.82 -24.59
N THR A 99 5.11 -31.33 -25.30
CA THR A 99 5.50 -30.77 -26.60
C THR A 99 4.39 -30.92 -27.65
N GLU A 100 3.74 -32.09 -27.72
CA GLU A 100 2.61 -32.34 -28.62
C GLU A 100 1.42 -31.43 -28.28
N GLU A 101 1.14 -31.23 -26.99
CA GLU A 101 0.10 -30.31 -26.52
C GLU A 101 0.39 -28.86 -26.92
N LEU A 102 1.62 -28.38 -26.71
CA LEU A 102 2.01 -27.01 -27.09
C LEU A 102 2.00 -26.79 -28.60
N LEU A 103 2.40 -27.80 -29.38
CA LEU A 103 2.28 -27.76 -30.84
C LEU A 103 0.82 -27.71 -31.28
N ALA A 104 -0.07 -28.47 -30.64
CA ALA A 104 -1.51 -28.43 -30.89
C ALA A 104 -2.13 -27.07 -30.53
N GLN A 105 -1.58 -26.37 -29.52
CA GLN A 105 -1.93 -24.98 -29.18
C GLN A 105 -1.37 -23.94 -30.18
N GLY A 106 -0.63 -24.38 -31.22
CA GLY A 106 -0.12 -23.53 -32.28
C GLY A 106 1.27 -22.93 -32.02
N LEU A 107 1.99 -23.38 -30.99
CA LEU A 107 3.35 -22.91 -30.73
C LEU A 107 4.34 -23.56 -31.71
N SER A 108 5.29 -22.77 -32.21
CA SER A 108 6.40 -23.31 -33.01
C SER A 108 7.39 -24.07 -32.13
N ARG A 109 8.14 -25.02 -32.72
CA ARG A 109 9.21 -25.75 -31.99
C ARG A 109 10.28 -24.81 -31.41
N ALA A 110 10.53 -23.67 -32.06
CA ALA A 110 11.43 -22.65 -31.56
C ALA A 110 10.86 -21.95 -30.31
N ALA A 111 9.56 -21.64 -30.31
CA ALA A 111 8.89 -21.06 -29.15
C ALA A 111 8.82 -22.03 -27.97
N ILE A 112 8.58 -23.32 -28.23
CA ILE A 112 8.53 -24.35 -27.17
C ILE A 112 9.86 -24.48 -26.43
N ASN A 113 10.98 -24.37 -27.15
CA ASN A 113 12.32 -24.46 -26.56
C ASN A 113 12.85 -23.09 -26.07
N SER A 114 12.02 -22.05 -26.01
CA SER A 114 12.45 -20.75 -25.50
C SER A 114 12.63 -20.78 -23.97
N PRO A 115 13.49 -19.90 -23.41
CA PRO A 115 13.64 -19.75 -21.96
C PRO A 115 12.32 -19.49 -21.23
N ASP A 116 11.36 -18.84 -21.88
CA ASP A 116 10.05 -18.54 -21.29
C ASP A 116 9.18 -19.78 -21.11
N ASN A 117 9.36 -20.81 -21.96
CA ASN A 117 8.56 -22.04 -21.92
C ASN A 117 9.27 -23.20 -21.23
N ILE A 118 10.56 -23.06 -20.87
CA ILE A 118 11.33 -24.13 -20.24
C ILE A 118 10.74 -24.55 -18.87
N VAL A 119 10.07 -23.62 -18.18
CA VAL A 119 9.38 -23.85 -16.91
C VAL A 119 8.29 -24.92 -17.05
N ARG A 120 7.68 -25.06 -18.23
CA ARG A 120 6.65 -26.09 -18.49
C ARG A 120 7.21 -27.51 -18.53
N PHE A 121 8.53 -27.67 -18.66
CA PHE A 121 9.21 -28.97 -18.70
C PHE A 121 9.90 -29.31 -17.37
N ILE A 122 9.64 -28.55 -16.31
CA ILE A 122 10.17 -28.81 -14.97
C ILE A 122 9.21 -29.72 -14.21
N ARG A 123 9.76 -30.62 -13.40
CA ARG A 123 8.93 -31.47 -12.54
C ARG A 123 8.12 -30.62 -11.55
N GLU A 124 6.93 -31.09 -11.22
CA GLU A 124 5.99 -30.41 -10.34
C GLU A 124 6.56 -30.17 -8.92
N ASP A 125 7.33 -31.14 -8.37
CA ASP A 125 8.01 -31.00 -7.07
C ASP A 125 9.05 -29.87 -7.06
N VAL A 126 9.75 -29.68 -8.18
CA VAL A 126 10.74 -28.61 -8.35
C VAL A 126 10.05 -27.27 -8.62
N LEU A 127 8.98 -27.26 -9.40
CA LEU A 127 8.21 -26.05 -9.70
C LEU A 127 7.66 -25.41 -8.42
N HIS A 128 7.22 -26.24 -7.47
CA HIS A 128 6.73 -25.80 -6.15
C HIS A 128 7.81 -25.83 -5.06
N SER A 129 9.07 -26.03 -5.42
CA SER A 129 10.17 -26.04 -4.45
C SER A 129 10.50 -24.65 -3.92
N ARG A 130 11.00 -24.59 -2.69
CA ARG A 130 11.49 -23.35 -2.08
C ARG A 130 12.66 -22.72 -2.84
N GLU A 131 13.46 -23.54 -3.53
CA GLU A 131 14.62 -23.06 -4.30
C GLU A 131 14.20 -22.16 -5.46
N LEU A 132 13.08 -22.47 -6.12
CA LEU A 132 12.53 -21.68 -7.21
C LEU A 132 11.64 -20.54 -6.69
N GLN A 133 10.79 -20.81 -5.70
CA GLN A 133 9.88 -19.79 -5.13
C GLN A 133 10.63 -18.56 -4.59
N ARG A 134 11.78 -18.75 -3.93
CA ARG A 134 12.57 -17.62 -3.40
C ARG A 134 13.17 -16.70 -4.48
N LEU A 135 13.17 -17.12 -5.75
CA LEU A 135 13.71 -16.34 -6.87
C LEU A 135 12.64 -15.51 -7.60
N GLU A 136 11.35 -15.71 -7.31
CA GLU A 136 10.24 -15.02 -7.99
C GLU A 136 10.32 -13.49 -7.80
N ASP A 137 10.37 -13.02 -6.56
CA ASP A 137 10.43 -11.58 -6.26
C ASP A 137 11.72 -10.91 -6.78
N PRO A 138 12.93 -11.47 -6.54
CA PRO A 138 14.16 -10.92 -7.12
C PRO A 138 14.15 -10.90 -8.66
N GLU A 139 13.57 -11.90 -9.30
CA GLU A 139 13.47 -11.92 -10.77
C GLU A 139 12.55 -10.82 -11.29
N VAL A 140 11.39 -10.60 -10.67
CA VAL A 140 10.50 -9.50 -11.02
C VAL A 140 11.23 -8.17 -10.84
N ALA A 141 11.95 -7.98 -9.73
CA ALA A 141 12.75 -6.80 -9.47
C ALA A 141 13.88 -6.60 -10.48
N SER A 142 14.52 -7.68 -10.94
CA SER A 142 15.60 -7.62 -11.95
C SER A 142 15.14 -7.03 -13.30
N ASN A 143 13.83 -7.03 -13.55
CA ASN A 143 13.24 -6.43 -14.74
C ASN A 143 12.84 -4.96 -14.54
N PHE A 144 13.18 -4.32 -13.41
CA PHE A 144 12.81 -2.94 -13.09
C PHE A 144 13.05 -1.98 -14.26
N TYR A 145 14.30 -1.86 -14.73
CA TYR A 145 14.66 -0.92 -15.80
C TYR A 145 13.97 -1.22 -17.13
N LYS A 146 13.77 -2.51 -17.45
CA LYS A 146 13.01 -2.93 -18.63
C LYS A 146 11.56 -2.46 -18.56
N TYR A 147 10.92 -2.61 -17.39
CA TYR A 147 9.55 -2.17 -17.19
C TYR A 147 9.42 -0.65 -17.16
N VAL A 148 10.38 0.07 -16.56
CA VAL A 148 10.45 1.54 -16.59
C VAL A 148 10.43 2.05 -18.03
N ASP A 149 11.33 1.53 -18.87
CA ASP A 149 11.46 1.94 -20.28
C ASP A 149 10.18 1.66 -21.07
N GLN A 150 9.62 0.44 -20.92
CA GLN A 150 8.38 0.05 -21.58
C GLN A 150 7.22 0.96 -21.17
N VAL A 151 7.01 1.14 -19.86
CA VAL A 151 5.91 1.95 -19.32
C VAL A 151 6.08 3.43 -19.69
N GLY A 152 7.32 3.94 -19.71
CA GLY A 152 7.61 5.30 -20.16
C GLY A 152 7.19 5.54 -21.60
N LYS A 153 7.58 4.65 -22.51
CA LYS A 153 7.19 4.71 -23.93
C LYS A 153 5.68 4.59 -24.13
N GLU A 154 5.04 3.65 -23.44
CA GLU A 154 3.58 3.48 -23.47
C GLU A 154 2.85 4.73 -22.98
N THR A 155 3.32 5.33 -21.87
CA THR A 155 2.72 6.53 -21.27
C THR A 155 2.88 7.74 -22.19
N ALA A 156 4.06 7.94 -22.76
CA ALA A 156 4.33 9.03 -23.69
C ALA A 156 3.47 8.91 -24.96
N LYS A 157 3.39 7.71 -25.53
CA LYS A 157 2.50 7.41 -26.67
C LYS A 157 1.05 7.72 -26.32
N TYR A 158 0.57 7.25 -25.17
CA TYR A 158 -0.79 7.53 -24.69
C TYR A 158 -1.07 9.04 -24.63
N TYR A 159 -0.15 9.86 -24.12
CA TYR A 159 -0.35 11.31 -24.04
C TYR A 159 -0.40 12.00 -25.41
N ARG A 160 0.44 11.59 -26.36
CA ARG A 160 0.41 12.11 -27.74
C ARG A 160 -0.89 11.76 -28.46
N GLU A 161 -1.41 10.57 -28.24
CA GLU A 161 -2.65 10.09 -28.86
C GLU A 161 -3.91 10.68 -28.21
N THR A 162 -3.88 10.90 -26.89
CA THR A 162 -5.05 11.35 -26.11
C THR A 162 -5.24 12.87 -26.16
N TYR A 163 -4.15 13.65 -26.19
CA TYR A 163 -4.20 15.10 -26.10
C TYR A 163 -3.64 15.74 -27.37
N ALA A 164 -4.47 16.54 -28.05
CA ALA A 164 -4.08 17.18 -29.30
C ALA A 164 -3.05 18.31 -29.11
N GLY A 165 -2.16 18.43 -30.09
CA GLY A 165 -1.26 19.57 -30.25
C GLY A 165 -0.21 19.69 -29.13
N PRO A 166 0.22 20.92 -28.79
CA PRO A 166 1.34 21.15 -27.87
C PRO A 166 1.18 20.54 -26.47
N LYS A 167 -0.07 20.35 -26.01
CA LYS A 167 -0.35 19.77 -24.69
C LYS A 167 0.04 18.29 -24.62
N GLY A 168 -0.29 17.51 -25.64
CA GLY A 168 0.06 16.09 -25.68
C GLY A 168 1.56 15.89 -25.72
N GLU A 169 2.26 16.69 -26.54
CA GLU A 169 3.72 16.63 -26.61
C GLU A 169 4.36 17.02 -25.27
N ALA A 170 3.93 18.11 -24.62
CA ALA A 170 4.48 18.51 -23.34
C ALA A 170 4.32 17.44 -22.23
N LEU A 171 3.16 16.76 -22.19
CA LEU A 171 2.93 15.65 -21.25
C LEU A 171 3.78 14.43 -21.58
N ALA A 172 3.91 14.11 -22.88
CA ALA A 172 4.72 13.00 -23.35
C ALA A 172 6.21 13.22 -23.05
N SER A 173 6.76 14.39 -23.39
CA SER A 173 8.16 14.73 -23.09
C SER A 173 8.43 14.68 -21.59
N LYS A 174 7.50 15.16 -20.76
CA LYS A 174 7.64 15.08 -19.30
C LYS A 174 7.63 13.63 -18.80
N ALA A 175 6.79 12.76 -19.37
CA ALA A 175 6.79 11.34 -19.03
C ALA A 175 8.13 10.70 -19.43
N GLU A 176 8.60 10.95 -20.66
CA GLU A 176 9.90 10.46 -21.15
C GLU A 176 11.06 10.92 -20.27
N GLU A 177 11.04 12.17 -19.80
CA GLU A 177 12.02 12.70 -18.85
C GLU A 177 11.99 11.95 -17.52
N MET A 178 10.81 11.84 -16.88
CA MET A 178 10.69 11.22 -15.55
C MET A 178 11.00 9.73 -15.56
N TYR A 179 10.50 8.98 -16.56
CA TYR A 179 10.84 7.56 -16.70
C TYR A 179 12.27 7.38 -17.22
N GLY A 180 12.78 8.29 -18.05
CA GLY A 180 14.17 8.30 -18.49
C GLY A 180 15.14 8.45 -17.31
N TYR A 181 14.83 9.31 -16.34
CA TYR A 181 15.57 9.41 -15.08
C TYR A 181 15.56 8.08 -14.31
N LEU A 182 14.37 7.46 -14.16
CA LEU A 182 14.27 6.14 -13.51
C LEU A 182 15.05 5.04 -14.24
N SER A 183 15.15 5.14 -15.57
CA SER A 183 15.82 4.13 -16.39
C SER A 183 17.33 4.25 -16.39
N ASN A 184 17.87 5.47 -16.30
CA ASN A 184 19.27 5.75 -16.60
C ASN A 184 20.06 6.28 -15.40
N GLU A 185 19.41 6.91 -14.43
CA GLU A 185 20.09 7.62 -13.33
C GLU A 185 19.69 7.10 -11.95
N TYR A 186 18.48 6.56 -11.81
CA TYR A 186 18.02 6.04 -10.52
C TYR A 186 18.63 4.67 -10.20
N GLU A 187 19.32 4.58 -9.07
CA GLU A 187 19.82 3.33 -8.51
C GLU A 187 18.70 2.65 -7.71
N ALA A 188 18.02 1.69 -8.33
CA ALA A 188 16.98 0.91 -7.68
C ALA A 188 17.60 -0.08 -6.69
N TYR A 189 16.94 -0.31 -5.57
CA TYR A 189 17.40 -1.23 -4.53
C TYR A 189 16.36 -2.32 -4.28
N TYR A 190 16.81 -3.56 -4.09
CA TYR A 190 15.98 -4.69 -3.70
C TYR A 190 16.34 -5.14 -2.28
N ASP A 191 15.34 -5.50 -1.49
CA ASP A 191 15.40 -6.13 -0.18
C ASP A 191 13.97 -6.55 0.21
N TYR A 192 13.83 -7.43 1.21
CA TYR A 192 12.55 -7.82 1.79
C TYR A 192 11.73 -6.59 2.23
N ASP A 193 10.54 -6.40 1.64
CA ASP A 193 9.75 -5.17 1.84
C ASP A 193 8.33 -5.38 2.40
N TRP A 194 7.95 -6.61 2.77
CA TRP A 194 6.59 -6.94 3.20
C TRP A 194 6.08 -6.09 4.36
N GLY A 195 6.94 -5.72 5.32
CA GLY A 195 6.55 -4.83 6.41
C GLY A 195 6.12 -3.45 5.92
N TRP A 196 6.83 -2.90 4.94
CA TRP A 196 6.46 -1.62 4.34
C TRP A 196 5.28 -1.74 3.38
N SER A 197 5.21 -2.80 2.58
CA SER A 197 4.05 -3.08 1.71
C SER A 197 2.77 -3.21 2.52
N ARG A 198 2.82 -3.92 3.66
CA ARG A 198 1.70 -4.03 4.61
C ARG A 198 1.32 -2.68 5.21
N LEU A 199 2.29 -1.85 5.61
CA LEU A 199 1.99 -0.50 6.11
C LEU A 199 1.34 0.40 5.06
N HIS A 200 1.79 0.32 3.80
CA HIS A 200 1.15 1.02 2.68
C HIS A 200 -0.28 0.56 2.48
N ALA A 201 -0.51 -0.75 2.53
CA ALA A 201 -1.85 -1.31 2.48
C ALA A 201 -2.75 -0.76 3.60
N MET A 202 -2.27 -0.66 4.84
CA MET A 202 -3.04 -0.08 5.95
C MET A 202 -3.40 1.40 5.71
N GLN A 203 -2.57 2.18 5.01
CA GLN A 203 -2.92 3.55 4.65
C GLN A 203 -4.15 3.64 3.74
N THR A 204 -4.42 2.63 2.90
CA THR A 204 -5.60 2.62 2.02
C THR A 204 -6.91 2.40 2.78
N VAL A 205 -6.84 1.72 3.92
CA VAL A 205 -8.00 1.41 4.78
C VAL A 205 -8.27 2.54 5.78
N LEU A 206 -7.23 3.27 6.16
CA LEU A 206 -7.27 4.30 7.20
C LEU A 206 -8.39 5.36 7.05
N PRO A 207 -8.76 5.84 5.85
CA PRO A 207 -9.91 6.73 5.68
C PRO A 207 -11.24 6.12 6.14
N PHE A 208 -11.41 4.81 6.02
CA PHE A 208 -12.64 4.12 6.44
C PHE A 208 -12.69 3.91 7.95
N THR A 209 -11.57 3.56 8.58
CA THR A 209 -11.50 3.33 10.03
C THR A 209 -11.60 4.65 10.80
N ILE A 210 -10.68 5.59 10.55
CA ILE A 210 -10.67 6.89 11.20
C ILE A 210 -11.86 7.75 10.74
N GLY A 211 -12.18 7.76 9.45
CA GLY A 211 -13.27 8.59 8.94
C GLY A 211 -14.61 8.25 9.57
N LEU A 212 -14.94 6.96 9.72
CA LEU A 212 -16.18 6.54 10.37
C LEU A 212 -16.22 6.90 11.86
N LEU A 213 -15.10 6.71 12.57
CA LEU A 213 -14.96 7.16 13.95
C LEU A 213 -15.22 8.67 14.09
N LEU A 214 -14.64 9.47 13.19
CA LEU A 214 -14.82 10.92 13.18
C LEU A 214 -16.24 11.35 12.87
N ILE A 215 -16.91 10.69 11.92
CA ILE A 215 -18.32 10.96 11.60
C ILE A 215 -19.16 10.77 12.87
N VAL A 216 -19.03 9.62 13.53
CA VAL A 216 -19.83 9.28 14.72
C VAL A 216 -19.50 10.20 15.91
N ALA A 217 -18.24 10.58 16.08
CA ALA A 217 -17.81 11.43 17.19
C ALA A 217 -18.16 12.92 16.98
N LEU A 218 -17.94 13.44 15.78
CA LEU A 218 -17.98 14.87 15.49
C LEU A 218 -19.29 15.35 14.85
N ALA A 219 -20.01 14.51 14.08
CA ALA A 219 -21.28 14.91 13.50
C ALA A 219 -22.32 15.37 14.56
N PRO A 220 -22.46 14.70 15.73
CA PRO A 220 -23.35 15.15 16.79
C PRO A 220 -22.74 16.18 17.76
N MET A 221 -21.65 16.87 17.39
CA MET A 221 -20.94 17.79 18.30
C MET A 221 -21.74 19.08 18.56
N PHE A 222 -22.39 19.65 17.54
CA PHE A 222 -23.27 20.83 17.66
C PHE A 222 -24.74 20.49 17.43
N SER A 223 -25.04 19.61 16.48
CA SER A 223 -26.41 19.17 16.14
C SER A 223 -27.18 18.53 17.29
N TYR A 224 -26.50 17.83 18.19
CA TYR A 224 -27.13 17.29 19.40
C TYR A 224 -27.71 18.40 20.31
N GLU A 225 -27.06 19.56 20.37
CA GLU A 225 -27.51 20.69 21.21
C GLU A 225 -28.72 21.40 20.61
N TYR A 226 -28.78 21.50 19.27
CA TYR A 226 -29.96 21.96 18.54
C TYR A 226 -31.14 21.01 18.76
N SER A 227 -30.91 19.69 18.69
CA SER A 227 -31.97 18.68 18.89
C SER A 227 -32.56 18.69 20.31
N LYS A 228 -31.76 19.09 21.31
CA LYS A 228 -32.16 19.20 22.72
C LYS A 228 -32.64 20.60 23.10
N THR A 229 -32.75 21.52 22.13
CA THR A 229 -33.12 22.94 22.32
C THR A 229 -32.32 23.69 23.40
N THR A 230 -31.12 23.18 23.68
CA THR A 230 -30.18 23.76 24.67
C THR A 230 -29.27 24.82 24.06
N ASP A 231 -29.25 24.93 22.73
CA ASP A 231 -28.42 25.87 21.97
C ASP A 231 -28.71 27.33 22.34
N SER A 232 -29.99 27.71 22.46
CA SER A 232 -30.41 29.07 22.84
C SER A 232 -29.92 29.48 24.23
N LEU A 233 -29.97 28.56 25.20
CA LEU A 233 -29.47 28.75 26.56
C LEU A 233 -27.94 28.87 26.57
N LEU A 234 -27.24 27.98 25.84
CA LEU A 234 -25.79 27.99 25.72
C LEU A 234 -25.28 29.26 25.05
N LEU A 235 -25.93 29.71 23.97
CA LEU A 235 -25.56 30.92 23.23
C LEU A 235 -25.84 32.23 23.99
N SER A 236 -26.78 32.20 24.95
CA SER A 236 -27.09 33.33 25.84
C SER A 236 -26.16 33.42 27.05
N ALA A 237 -25.38 32.37 27.33
CA ALA A 237 -24.39 32.38 28.40
C ALA A 237 -23.18 33.27 28.07
N LYS A 238 -22.57 33.87 29.11
CA LYS A 238 -21.44 34.82 29.03
C LYS A 238 -20.29 34.39 28.11
N TYR A 239 -20.06 33.09 27.95
CA TYR A 239 -18.98 32.53 27.12
C TYR A 239 -19.44 31.56 26.02
N GLY A 240 -20.75 31.50 25.74
CA GLY A 240 -21.35 30.58 24.76
C GLY A 240 -20.87 30.79 23.33
N LYS A 241 -20.92 32.05 22.86
CA LYS A 241 -20.52 32.40 21.47
C LYS A 241 -19.02 32.50 21.25
N SER A 242 -18.20 32.47 22.31
CA SER A 242 -16.75 32.67 22.22
C SER A 242 -15.96 31.46 22.71
N LYS A 243 -15.87 31.25 24.03
CA LYS A 243 -14.99 30.21 24.60
C LYS A 243 -15.54 28.79 24.35
N LEU A 244 -16.85 28.58 24.36
CA LEU A 244 -17.43 27.25 24.14
C LEU A 244 -17.19 26.74 22.71
N VAL A 245 -17.44 27.56 21.69
CA VAL A 245 -17.17 27.21 20.29
C VAL A 245 -15.68 26.88 20.07
N LYS A 246 -14.78 27.72 20.62
CA LYS A 246 -13.33 27.45 20.57
C LYS A 246 -12.95 26.14 21.27
N ALA A 247 -13.57 25.84 22.42
CA ALA A 247 -13.35 24.58 23.14
C ALA A 247 -13.68 23.37 22.26
N LYS A 248 -14.85 23.40 21.60
CA LYS A 248 -15.32 22.32 20.73
C LYS A 248 -14.43 22.11 19.53
N MET A 249 -13.98 23.18 18.89
CA MET A 249 -13.00 23.09 17.80
C MET A 249 -11.70 22.44 18.27
N ILE A 250 -11.13 22.90 19.40
CA ILE A 250 -9.90 22.31 19.97
C ILE A 250 -10.12 20.83 20.28
N VAL A 251 -11.26 20.45 20.88
CA VAL A 251 -11.58 19.05 21.19
C VAL A 251 -11.74 18.21 19.93
N GLY A 252 -12.45 18.72 18.91
CA GLY A 252 -12.66 18.00 17.65
C GLY A 252 -11.37 17.70 16.92
N PHE A 253 -10.51 18.71 16.74
CA PHE A 253 -9.18 18.52 16.14
C PHE A 253 -8.27 17.65 17.01
N SER A 254 -8.27 17.83 18.33
CA SER A 254 -7.45 17.00 19.23
C SER A 254 -7.87 15.53 19.16
N LEU A 255 -9.18 15.25 19.15
CA LEU A 255 -9.70 13.89 19.02
C LEU A 255 -9.29 13.26 17.69
N ALA A 256 -9.40 14.03 16.59
CA ALA A 256 -8.99 13.54 15.28
C ALA A 256 -7.50 13.24 15.19
N ILE A 257 -6.65 14.18 15.61
CA ILE A 257 -5.19 14.01 15.58
C ILE A 257 -4.75 12.86 16.49
N LEU A 258 -5.27 12.78 17.72
CA LEU A 258 -4.88 11.74 18.68
C LEU A 258 -5.34 10.34 18.24
N SER A 259 -6.56 10.20 17.73
CA SER A 259 -7.05 8.91 17.22
C SER A 259 -6.26 8.47 15.98
N TRP A 260 -5.98 9.38 15.05
CA TRP A 260 -5.13 9.12 13.88
C TRP A 260 -3.71 8.70 14.28
N LEU A 261 -3.06 9.45 15.19
CA LEU A 261 -1.72 9.11 15.69
C LEU A 261 -1.70 7.74 16.38
N LEU A 262 -2.72 7.43 17.17
CA LEU A 262 -2.83 6.16 17.88
C LEU A 262 -2.96 4.98 16.91
N ILE A 263 -3.85 5.08 15.91
CA ILE A 263 -4.00 4.02 14.89
C ILE A 263 -2.71 3.87 14.07
N GLN A 264 -2.07 4.97 13.66
CA GLN A 264 -0.79 4.89 12.94
C GLN A 264 0.30 4.23 13.77
N PHE A 265 0.39 4.57 15.05
CA PHE A 265 1.36 3.97 15.96
C PHE A 265 1.12 2.47 16.15
N ILE A 266 -0.15 2.07 16.33
CA ILE A 266 -0.54 0.65 16.45
C ILE A 266 -0.16 -0.12 15.18
N ASN A 267 -0.48 0.43 14.01
CA ASN A 267 -0.13 -0.18 12.73
C ASN A 267 1.38 -0.37 12.57
N ILE A 268 2.17 0.70 12.81
CA ILE A 268 3.64 0.64 12.74
C ILE A 268 4.18 -0.40 13.72
N ALA A 269 3.75 -0.37 14.99
CA ALA A 269 4.26 -1.25 16.02
C ALA A 269 3.96 -2.72 15.72
N ILE A 270 2.73 -3.04 15.31
CA ILE A 270 2.32 -4.42 15.03
C ILE A 270 2.97 -4.90 13.75
N VAL A 271 2.89 -4.13 12.67
CA VAL A 271 3.46 -4.55 11.39
C VAL A 271 4.96 -4.78 11.50
N PHE A 272 5.72 -3.87 12.13
CA PHE A 272 7.16 -4.08 12.28
C PHE A 272 7.52 -5.18 13.28
N CYS A 273 6.67 -5.47 14.28
CA CYS A 273 6.89 -6.59 15.19
C CYS A 273 6.78 -7.95 14.48
N PHE A 274 5.79 -8.11 13.59
CA PHE A 274 5.54 -9.38 12.89
C PHE A 274 6.32 -9.49 11.57
N PHE A 275 6.26 -8.46 10.73
CA PHE A 275 6.80 -8.47 9.37
C PHE A 275 8.19 -7.87 9.29
N GLY A 276 8.60 -7.00 10.22
CA GLY A 276 9.94 -6.41 10.24
C GLY A 276 10.04 -5.09 9.49
N ILE A 277 11.22 -4.47 9.53
CA ILE A 277 11.47 -3.09 9.07
C ILE A 277 12.43 -2.99 7.86
N ALA A 278 12.96 -4.14 7.40
CA ALA A 278 13.83 -4.21 6.22
C ALA A 278 13.11 -3.69 4.95
N GLY A 279 13.84 -3.38 3.89
CA GLY A 279 13.25 -2.91 2.62
C GLY A 279 12.78 -1.45 2.57
N SER A 280 13.17 -0.61 3.55
CA SER A 280 12.78 0.81 3.56
C SER A 280 13.28 1.59 2.33
N LYS A 281 14.42 1.18 1.77
CA LYS A 281 15.04 1.73 0.56
C LYS A 281 14.56 1.06 -0.73
N SER A 282 13.83 -0.05 -0.64
CA SER A 282 13.35 -0.75 -1.83
C SER A 282 12.38 0.14 -2.62
N PHE A 283 12.38 -0.01 -3.94
CA PHE A 283 11.48 0.71 -4.83
C PHE A 283 10.02 0.24 -4.61
N VAL A 284 9.03 1.14 -4.80
CA VAL A 284 7.61 0.86 -4.48
C VAL A 284 6.76 0.47 -5.70
N GLN A 285 7.31 0.59 -6.91
CA GLN A 285 6.59 0.36 -8.17
C GLN A 285 6.41 -1.14 -8.40
N ASN A 286 5.19 -1.57 -8.71
CA ASN A 286 4.91 -2.96 -9.10
C ASN A 286 4.60 -3.12 -10.59
N TRP A 287 4.76 -2.05 -11.38
CA TRP A 287 4.60 -1.93 -12.85
C TRP A 287 3.28 -2.43 -13.47
N VAL A 288 2.43 -3.08 -12.69
CA VAL A 288 1.10 -3.58 -13.06
C VAL A 288 0.03 -2.60 -12.57
N MET A 289 0.02 -2.30 -11.27
CA MET A 289 -0.98 -1.44 -10.63
C MET A 289 -0.41 -0.06 -10.28
N ASN A 290 0.89 0.02 -9.97
CA ASN A 290 1.60 1.21 -9.53
C ASN A 290 2.73 1.54 -10.52
N LYS A 291 2.33 2.15 -11.64
CA LYS A 291 3.22 2.67 -12.69
C LYS A 291 3.66 4.11 -12.35
N SER A 292 4.22 4.31 -11.17
CA SER A 292 4.61 5.65 -10.71
C SER A 292 5.91 6.11 -11.39
N PRO A 293 5.97 7.34 -11.95
CA PRO A 293 7.18 7.90 -12.54
C PRO A 293 8.13 8.54 -11.50
N TYR A 294 7.81 8.46 -10.21
CA TYR A 294 8.60 9.04 -9.14
C TYR A 294 9.57 8.02 -8.54
N ALA A 295 10.80 8.43 -8.26
CA ALA A 295 11.83 7.63 -7.58
C ALA A 295 11.55 7.43 -6.08
N PHE A 296 10.38 6.91 -5.76
CA PHE A 296 10.00 6.64 -4.38
C PHE A 296 10.51 5.29 -3.91
N THR A 297 11.25 5.34 -2.81
CA THR A 297 11.43 4.22 -1.91
C THR A 297 10.18 4.00 -1.07
N TYR A 298 10.00 2.80 -0.50
CA TYR A 298 8.93 2.51 0.44
C TYR A 298 8.81 3.54 1.57
N LEU A 299 9.93 3.95 2.18
CA LEU A 299 9.96 4.95 3.23
C LEU A 299 9.46 6.31 2.75
N THR A 300 10.02 6.81 1.64
CA THR A 300 9.64 8.13 1.09
C THR A 300 8.19 8.16 0.65
N SER A 301 7.71 7.09 0.04
CA SER A 301 6.32 6.92 -0.35
C SER A 301 5.41 6.93 0.88
N TYR A 302 5.77 6.18 1.92
CA TYR A 302 4.99 6.09 3.15
C TYR A 302 4.86 7.44 3.86
N LEU A 303 5.95 8.21 3.94
CA LEU A 303 5.94 9.55 4.51
C LEU A 303 5.06 10.51 3.70
N ALA A 304 5.13 10.45 2.36
CA ALA A 304 4.28 11.26 1.49
C ALA A 304 2.79 10.94 1.66
N VAL A 305 2.43 9.66 1.65
CA VAL A 305 1.04 9.21 1.86
C VAL A 305 0.55 9.60 3.26
N THR A 306 1.39 9.44 4.28
CA THR A 306 1.08 9.83 5.67
C THR A 306 0.84 11.34 5.78
N ALA A 307 1.65 12.17 5.12
CA ALA A 307 1.48 13.61 5.11
C ALA A 307 0.17 14.03 4.42
N ILE A 308 -0.14 13.43 3.27
CA ILE A 308 -1.41 13.68 2.56
C ILE A 308 -2.61 13.21 3.39
N SER A 309 -2.51 12.04 4.03
CA SER A 309 -3.51 11.50 4.95
C SER A 309 -3.80 12.46 6.11
N PHE A 310 -2.75 13.08 6.70
CA PHE A 310 -2.90 14.08 7.74
C PHE A 310 -3.62 15.35 7.25
N VAL A 311 -3.31 15.83 6.04
CA VAL A 311 -4.06 16.96 5.44
C VAL A 311 -5.53 16.59 5.22
N GLY A 312 -5.79 15.38 4.72
CA GLY A 312 -7.14 14.84 4.54
C GLY A 312 -7.92 14.76 5.87
N LEU A 313 -7.26 14.35 6.96
CA LEU A 313 -7.82 14.33 8.30
C LEU A 313 -8.28 15.71 8.77
N LEU A 314 -7.44 16.73 8.60
CA LEU A 314 -7.77 18.11 8.98
C LEU A 314 -8.94 18.65 8.14
N PHE A 315 -8.95 18.36 6.85
CA PHE A 315 -10.03 18.74 5.95
C PHE A 315 -11.35 18.08 6.35
N LEU A 316 -11.36 16.76 6.57
CA LEU A 316 -12.55 16.01 6.97
C LEU A 316 -13.09 16.51 8.32
N THR A 317 -12.21 16.71 9.30
CA THR A 317 -12.56 17.26 10.62
C THR A 317 -13.23 18.63 10.48
N SER A 318 -12.65 19.51 9.67
CA SER A 318 -13.21 20.84 9.40
C SER A 318 -14.61 20.76 8.77
N MET A 319 -14.78 19.87 7.79
CA MET A 319 -16.06 19.66 7.12
C MET A 319 -17.12 19.10 8.07
N LEU A 320 -16.77 18.12 8.91
CA LEU A 320 -17.69 17.53 9.89
C LEU A 320 -18.15 18.56 10.92
N LEU A 321 -17.24 19.38 11.44
CA LEU A 321 -17.58 20.46 12.37
C LEU A 321 -18.48 21.52 11.70
N LEU A 322 -18.20 21.87 10.44
CA LEU A 322 -19.02 22.80 9.67
C LEU A 322 -20.44 22.25 9.47
N ILE A 323 -20.57 21.00 9.02
CA ILE A 323 -21.86 20.33 8.82
C ILE A 323 -22.61 20.27 10.16
N SER A 324 -21.95 19.80 11.22
CA SER A 324 -22.54 19.72 12.56
C SER A 324 -23.09 21.06 13.03
N SER A 325 -22.40 22.18 12.73
CA SER A 325 -22.85 23.53 13.11
C SER A 325 -24.09 24.03 12.36
N ARG A 326 -24.43 23.40 11.22
CA ARG A 326 -25.57 23.78 10.36
C ARG A 326 -26.73 22.79 10.44
N SER A 327 -26.45 21.55 10.86
CA SER A 327 -27.46 20.51 10.99
C SER A 327 -28.29 20.68 12.25
N LYS A 328 -29.62 20.75 12.10
CA LYS A 328 -30.58 20.81 13.21
C LYS A 328 -30.83 19.45 13.88
N THR A 329 -30.41 18.38 13.22
CA THR A 329 -30.55 16.99 13.67
C THR A 329 -29.19 16.31 13.70
N PRO A 330 -28.95 15.40 14.68
CA PRO A 330 -27.68 14.74 14.89
C PRO A 330 -27.22 13.86 13.75
#